data_AF-A0A6G4LP10-F1
#
_entry.id   AF-A0A6G4LP10-F1
#
_cell.length_a   1.000
_cell.length_b   1.000
_cell.length_c   1.000
_cell.angle_alpha   90.00
_cell.angle_beta   90.00
_cell.angle_gamma   90.00
#
_symmetry.space_group_name_H-M   'P 1'
#
loop_
_entity.id
_entity.type
_entity.pdbx_description
1 polymer ?
#
loop_
_entity_poly.entity_id
_entity_poly.type
_entity_poly.pdbx_seq_one_letter_code
_entity_poly.pdbx_strand_id
1 'polypeptide(L)'
;HVSQDFDVLAGAGDPIKSGEIKATHLERILALAASMYDVVVFDVGQDINPASIVVLDHSNVIYPVLHLSLPYLRAGRKLMEIWHSLGYRAERLRLVINQYDKHMPISQNMMESAFGMPVAHILPYDPGPVRDATTQGMP
;
A
#
# COMPACT_ATOMS: atom_id res chain seq x y z
N HIS A 1 12.33 -14.79 9.32
CA HIS A 1 12.04 -14.83 10.75
C HIS A 1 12.56 -13.60 11.47
N VAL A 2 11.63 -12.77 11.93
CA VAL A 2 11.91 -11.54 12.69
C VAL A 2 11.47 -11.72 14.15
N SER A 3 10.29 -12.30 14.37
CA SER A 3 9.81 -12.73 15.70
C SER A 3 8.90 -13.95 15.58
N GLN A 4 8.49 -14.53 16.72
CA GLN A 4 7.76 -15.81 16.80
C GLN A 4 6.57 -15.92 15.81
N ASP A 5 5.82 -14.83 15.61
CA ASP A 5 4.63 -14.80 14.75
C ASP A 5 4.76 -13.77 13.60
N PHE A 6 5.99 -13.35 13.28
CA PHE A 6 6.25 -12.36 12.24
C PHE A 6 7.48 -12.71 11.40
N ASP A 7 7.21 -12.98 10.13
CA ASP A 7 8.20 -13.26 9.10
C ASP A 7 8.22 -12.16 8.05
N VAL A 8 9.41 -11.90 7.51
CA VAL A 8 9.64 -10.94 6.43
C VAL A 8 10.37 -11.64 5.29
N LEU A 9 9.81 -11.52 4.09
CA LEU A 9 10.50 -11.84 2.85
C LEU A 9 10.98 -10.52 2.24
N ALA A 10 12.28 -10.23 2.41
CA ALA A 10 12.86 -8.99 1.91
C ALA A 10 12.90 -8.98 0.38
N GLY A 11 12.66 -7.80 -0.21
CA GLY A 11 12.85 -7.57 -1.64
C GLY A 11 14.30 -7.75 -2.08
N ALA A 12 14.53 -7.77 -3.39
CA ALA A 12 15.88 -7.84 -3.92
C ALA A 12 16.67 -6.59 -3.52
N GLY A 13 17.76 -6.76 -2.76
CA GLY A 13 18.62 -5.64 -2.33
C GLY A 13 19.43 -4.97 -3.47
N ASP A 14 19.29 -5.46 -4.70
CA ASP A 14 19.94 -4.95 -5.91
C ASP A 14 18.86 -4.59 -6.94
N PRO A 15 18.80 -3.33 -7.42
CA PRO A 15 17.83 -2.89 -8.43
C PRO A 15 17.85 -3.72 -9.72
N ILE A 16 19.00 -4.23 -10.14
CA ILE A 16 19.12 -5.07 -11.34
C ILE A 16 18.35 -6.37 -11.13
N LYS A 17 18.59 -7.03 -9.97
CA LYS A 17 17.88 -8.26 -9.59
C LYS A 17 16.40 -8.00 -9.35
N SER A 18 16.03 -6.82 -8.85
CA SER A 18 14.63 -6.42 -8.71
C SER A 18 13.92 -6.36 -10.06
N GLY A 19 14.61 -5.90 -11.11
CA GLY A 19 14.08 -5.87 -12.48
C GLY A 19 13.85 -7.27 -13.09
N GLU A 20 14.50 -8.31 -12.55
CA GLU A 20 14.31 -9.70 -12.99
C GLU A 20 13.10 -10.38 -12.31
N ILE A 21 12.47 -9.73 -11.32
CA ILE A 21 11.28 -10.25 -10.65
C ILE A 21 10.10 -10.17 -11.62
N LYS A 22 9.61 -11.34 -12.02
CA LYS A 22 8.47 -11.49 -12.91
C LYS A 22 7.20 -11.80 -12.13
N ALA A 23 6.06 -11.48 -12.73
CA ALA A 23 4.73 -11.88 -12.29
C ALA A 23 4.65 -13.34 -11.80
N THR A 24 5.19 -14.28 -12.58
CA THR A 24 5.19 -15.71 -12.27
C THR A 24 5.99 -16.08 -11.01
N HIS A 25 7.00 -15.29 -10.64
CA HIS A 25 7.72 -15.49 -9.38
C HIS A 25 6.82 -15.11 -8.20
N LEU A 26 6.08 -14.01 -8.33
CA LEU A 26 5.15 -13.53 -7.30
C LEU A 26 3.94 -14.47 -7.13
N GLU A 27 3.37 -15.00 -8.20
CA GLU A 27 2.27 -15.99 -8.12
C GLU A 27 2.65 -17.19 -7.25
N ARG A 28 3.87 -17.71 -7.43
CA ARG A 28 4.37 -18.85 -6.64
C ARG A 28 4.57 -18.48 -5.18
N ILE A 29 5.11 -17.30 -4.90
CA ILE A 29 5.30 -16.79 -3.53
C ILE A 29 3.95 -16.62 -2.85
N LEU A 30 2.98 -16.02 -3.54
CA LEU A 30 1.62 -15.82 -3.04
C LEU A 30 0.93 -17.15 -2.70
N ALA A 31 0.99 -18.13 -3.60
CA ALA A 31 0.38 -19.44 -3.38
C ALA A 31 0.96 -20.14 -2.15
N LEU A 32 2.27 -20.05 -1.95
CA LEU A 32 2.93 -20.63 -0.78
C LEU A 32 2.57 -19.87 0.50
N ALA A 33 2.75 -18.55 0.51
CA ALA A 33 2.52 -17.71 1.69
C ALA A 33 1.07 -17.79 2.18
N ALA A 34 0.10 -17.77 1.26
CA ALA A 34 -1.32 -17.89 1.60
C ALA A 34 -1.68 -19.23 2.27
N SER A 35 -0.88 -20.29 2.08
CA SER A 35 -1.08 -21.57 2.75
C SER A 35 -0.41 -21.68 4.12
N MET A 36 0.52 -20.76 4.42
CA MET A 36 1.38 -20.83 5.60
C MET A 36 1.06 -19.78 6.66
N TYR A 37 0.43 -18.67 6.28
CA TYR A 37 0.16 -17.54 7.15
C TYR A 37 -1.33 -17.18 7.15
N ASP A 38 -1.84 -16.77 8.32
CA ASP A 38 -3.20 -16.24 8.44
C ASP A 38 -3.36 -14.88 7.75
N VAL A 39 -2.27 -14.09 7.72
CA VAL A 39 -2.23 -12.76 7.13
C VAL A 39 -0.92 -12.60 6.34
N VAL A 40 -1.04 -12.18 5.09
CA VAL A 40 0.10 -11.81 4.24
C VAL A 40 -0.04 -10.36 3.83
N VAL A 41 0.98 -9.55 4.13
CA VAL A 41 1.04 -8.14 3.74
C VAL A 41 2.09 -7.98 2.66
N PHE A 42 1.70 -7.35 1.55
CA PHE A 42 2.62 -6.97 0.48
C PHE A 42 2.77 -5.46 0.45
N ASP A 43 4.02 -5.01 0.49
CA ASP A 43 4.39 -3.67 0.04
C ASP A 43 4.62 -3.73 -1.48
N VAL A 44 3.70 -3.12 -2.24
CA VAL A 44 3.73 -3.10 -3.70
C VAL A 44 4.41 -1.86 -4.27
N GLY A 45 4.86 -0.93 -3.42
CA GLY A 45 5.40 0.35 -3.85
C GLY A 45 4.36 1.27 -4.51
N GLN A 46 4.85 2.24 -5.27
CA GLN A 46 4.01 3.30 -5.88
C GLN A 46 3.64 3.03 -7.34
N ASP A 47 4.39 2.15 -8.02
CA ASP A 47 4.23 1.90 -9.44
C ASP A 47 3.19 0.83 -9.71
N ILE A 48 2.33 1.07 -10.70
CA ILE A 48 1.44 0.05 -11.25
C ILE A 48 2.13 -0.61 -12.45
N ASN A 49 2.59 -1.83 -12.26
CA ASN A 49 3.28 -2.64 -13.25
C ASN A 49 2.74 -4.09 -13.22
N PRO A 50 3.16 -4.97 -14.15
CA PRO A 50 2.65 -6.35 -14.19
C PRO A 50 2.85 -7.14 -12.89
N ALA A 51 3.94 -6.90 -12.17
CA ALA A 51 4.22 -7.57 -10.90
C ALA A 51 3.30 -7.07 -9.77
N SER A 52 3.07 -5.75 -9.67
CA SER A 52 2.13 -5.20 -8.69
C SER A 52 0.69 -5.63 -8.98
N ILE A 53 0.29 -5.71 -10.26
CA ILE A 53 -1.06 -6.16 -10.65
C ILE A 53 -1.32 -7.59 -10.18
N VAL A 54 -0.37 -8.52 -10.32
CA VAL A 54 -0.51 -9.87 -9.79
C VAL A 54 -0.79 -9.87 -8.28
N VAL A 55 -0.05 -9.06 -7.52
CA VAL A 55 -0.28 -8.97 -6.07
C VAL A 55 -1.66 -8.40 -5.76
N LEU A 56 -2.06 -7.34 -6.47
CA LEU A 56 -3.36 -6.69 -6.28
C LEU A 56 -4.53 -7.62 -6.66
N ASP A 57 -4.40 -8.42 -7.72
CA ASP A 57 -5.41 -9.39 -8.17
C ASP A 57 -5.69 -10.47 -7.11
N HIS A 58 -4.62 -10.90 -6.42
CA HIS A 58 -4.69 -11.91 -5.35
C HIS A 58 -5.00 -11.31 -3.96
N SER A 59 -5.06 -9.98 -3.83
CA SER A 59 -5.30 -9.32 -2.55
C SER A 59 -6.79 -9.30 -2.18
N ASN A 60 -7.12 -9.68 -0.94
CA ASN A 60 -8.48 -9.56 -0.41
C ASN A 60 -8.86 -8.09 -0.17
N VAL A 61 -7.91 -7.28 0.27
CA VAL A 61 -8.06 -5.85 0.58
C VAL A 61 -6.82 -5.11 0.10
N ILE A 62 -7.00 -3.91 -0.44
CA ILE A 62 -5.95 -3.04 -0.96
C ILE A 62 -6.04 -1.71 -0.19
N TYR A 63 -4.90 -1.26 0.35
CA TYR A 63 -4.81 -0.02 1.13
C TYR A 63 -4.04 1.06 0.36
N PRO A 64 -4.69 1.92 -0.45
CA PRO A 64 -4.03 3.13 -0.94
C PRO A 64 -3.65 4.03 0.23
N VAL A 65 -2.36 4.35 0.35
CA VAL A 65 -1.84 5.25 1.38
C VAL A 65 -1.53 6.61 0.76
N LEU A 66 -2.20 7.66 1.24
CA LEU A 66 -2.09 9.01 0.69
C LEU A 66 -1.83 10.04 1.79
N HIS A 67 -1.16 11.13 1.44
CA HIS A 67 -1.01 12.30 2.31
C HIS A 67 -1.99 13.41 1.89
N LEU A 68 -2.40 14.27 2.82
CA LEU A 68 -3.33 15.38 2.57
C LEU A 68 -2.67 16.53 1.78
N SER A 69 -2.50 16.36 0.48
CA SER A 69 -1.97 17.41 -0.40
C SER A 69 -2.52 17.31 -1.82
N LEU A 70 -2.49 18.43 -2.56
CA LEU A 70 -3.03 18.50 -3.92
C LEU A 70 -2.36 17.52 -4.91
N PRO A 71 -1.03 17.28 -4.87
CA PRO A 71 -0.40 16.26 -5.71
C PRO A 71 -0.95 14.86 -5.45
N TYR A 72 -1.12 14.48 -4.17
CA TYR A 72 -1.65 13.18 -3.78
C TYR A 72 -3.14 13.03 -4.11
N LEU A 73 -3.93 14.10 -4.01
CA LEU A 73 -5.31 14.13 -4.48
C LEU A 73 -5.40 13.82 -5.98
N ARG A 74 -4.54 14.46 -6.80
CA ARG A 74 -4.51 14.25 -8.26
C ARG A 74 -4.02 12.85 -8.63
N ALA A 75 -2.92 12.41 -8.02
CA ALA A 75 -2.37 11.07 -8.26
C ALA A 75 -3.35 9.98 -7.83
N GLY A 76 -3.98 10.13 -6.66
CA GLY A 76 -4.98 9.22 -6.13
C GLY A 76 -6.19 9.08 -7.05
N ARG A 77 -6.70 10.19 -7.62
CA ARG A 77 -7.80 10.12 -8.59
C ARG A 77 -7.45 9.27 -9.81
N LYS A 78 -6.28 9.49 -10.38
CA LYS A 78 -5.79 8.70 -11.52
C LYS A 78 -5.62 7.22 -11.13
N LEU A 79 -5.14 6.95 -9.93
CA LEU A 79 -5.01 5.59 -9.42
C LEU A 79 -6.38 4.90 -9.29
N MET A 80 -7.41 5.60 -8.79
CA MET A 80 -8.78 5.07 -8.74
C MET A 80 -9.32 4.75 -10.14
N GLU A 81 -9.06 5.60 -11.14
CA GLU A 81 -9.45 5.35 -12.54
C GLU A 81 -8.76 4.10 -13.11
N ILE A 82 -7.47 3.91 -12.81
CA ILE A 82 -6.71 2.70 -13.19
C ILE A 82 -7.31 1.47 -12.53
N TRP A 83 -7.55 1.51 -11.23
CA TRP A 83 -8.11 0.38 -10.48
C TRP A 83 -9.52 0.02 -10.92
N HIS A 84 -10.35 1.02 -11.24
CA HIS A 84 -11.64 0.79 -11.85
C HIS A 84 -11.51 0.08 -13.20
N SER A 85 -10.56 0.50 -14.03
CA SER A 85 -10.28 -0.12 -15.33
C SER A 85 -9.73 -1.55 -15.21
N LEU A 86 -9.02 -1.87 -14.13
CA LEU A 86 -8.57 -3.22 -13.77
C LEU A 86 -9.69 -4.08 -13.14
N GLY A 87 -10.88 -3.51 -12.92
CA GLY A 87 -12.02 -4.23 -12.36
C GLY A 87 -11.97 -4.41 -10.83
N TYR A 88 -11.11 -3.67 -10.13
CA TYR A 88 -11.08 -3.70 -8.68
C TYR A 88 -12.32 -3.02 -8.11
N ARG A 89 -13.08 -3.79 -7.35
CA ARG A 89 -14.28 -3.30 -6.70
C ARG A 89 -13.92 -2.36 -5.54
N ALA A 90 -14.71 -1.29 -5.38
CA ALA A 90 -14.50 -0.29 -4.35
C ALA A 90 -14.47 -0.88 -2.93
N GLU A 91 -15.19 -1.98 -2.66
CA GLU A 91 -15.23 -2.58 -1.31
C GLU A 91 -13.91 -3.28 -0.92
N ARG A 92 -13.05 -3.59 -1.90
CA ARG A 92 -11.69 -4.08 -1.63
C ARG A 92 -10.74 -2.95 -1.28
N LEU A 93 -11.09 -1.70 -1.60
CA LEU A 93 -10.22 -0.55 -1.39
C LEU A 93 -10.50 0.04 0.00
N ARG A 94 -9.44 0.28 0.77
CA ARG A 94 -9.53 0.92 2.09
C ARG A 94 -8.53 2.06 2.20
N LEU A 95 -9.02 3.27 2.01
CA LEU A 95 -8.20 4.47 1.97
C LEU A 95 -7.55 4.76 3.33
N VAL A 96 -6.23 4.94 3.33
CA VAL A 96 -5.44 5.36 4.48
C VAL A 96 -4.90 6.76 4.24
N ILE A 97 -5.19 7.68 5.16
CA ILE A 97 -4.50 8.98 5.20
C ILE A 97 -3.32 8.85 6.15
N ASN A 98 -2.11 8.98 5.63
CA ASN A 98 -0.89 9.04 6.42
C ASN A 98 -0.52 10.50 6.74
N GLN A 99 0.23 10.71 7.83
CA GLN A 99 0.72 12.02 8.27
C GLN A 99 -0.38 13.08 8.34
N TYR A 100 -1.52 12.70 8.92
CA TYR A 100 -2.66 13.60 9.02
C TYR A 100 -2.33 14.84 9.84
N ASP A 101 -2.55 16.00 9.23
CA ASP A 101 -2.54 17.30 9.87
C ASP A 101 -3.78 18.08 9.42
N LYS A 102 -4.60 18.50 10.39
CA LYS A 102 -5.83 19.27 10.17
C LYS A 102 -5.59 20.66 9.58
N HIS A 103 -4.36 21.17 9.64
CA HIS A 103 -3.97 22.47 9.10
C HIS A 103 -3.61 22.42 7.61
N MET A 104 -3.63 21.24 7.00
CA MET A 104 -3.35 21.10 5.57
C MET A 104 -4.46 21.72 4.70
N PRO A 105 -4.12 22.31 3.53
CA PRO A 105 -5.10 22.90 2.62
C PRO A 105 -6.13 21.91 2.07
N ILE A 106 -5.77 20.63 2.02
CA ILE A 106 -6.66 19.55 1.59
C ILE A 106 -7.22 18.89 2.84
N SER A 107 -8.55 18.88 2.95
CA SER A 107 -9.24 18.21 4.04
C SER A 107 -9.51 16.74 3.72
N GLN A 108 -9.77 15.95 4.77
CA GLN A 108 -10.26 14.58 4.65
C GLN A 108 -11.50 14.50 3.75
N ASN A 109 -12.51 15.33 4.00
CA ASN A 109 -13.77 15.33 3.24
C ASN A 109 -13.55 15.58 1.74
N MET A 110 -12.54 16.40 1.39
CA MET A 110 -12.18 16.65 0.00
C MET A 110 -11.59 15.41 -0.67
N MET A 111 -10.76 14.63 0.04
CA MET A 111 -10.25 13.35 -0.46
C MET A 111 -11.37 12.33 -0.64
N GLU A 112 -12.24 12.18 0.36
CA GLU A 112 -13.36 11.24 0.32
C GLU A 112 -14.31 11.56 -0.84
N SER A 113 -14.63 12.84 -1.02
CA SER A 113 -15.49 13.32 -2.12
C SER A 113 -14.83 13.11 -3.49
N ALA A 114 -13.52 13.29 -3.60
CA ALA A 114 -12.79 13.12 -4.85
C ALA A 114 -12.65 11.66 -5.29
N PHE A 115 -12.60 10.72 -4.34
CA PHE A 115 -12.47 9.29 -4.62
C PHE A 115 -13.81 8.55 -4.55
N GLY A 116 -14.86 9.19 -4.03
CA GLY A 116 -16.17 8.57 -3.86
C GLY A 116 -16.16 7.43 -2.82
N MET A 117 -15.23 7.46 -1.87
CA MET A 117 -15.10 6.44 -0.84
C MET A 117 -14.66 7.05 0.51
N PRO A 118 -15.10 6.48 1.64
CA PRO A 118 -14.70 6.96 2.96
C PRO A 118 -13.24 6.62 3.25
N VAL A 119 -12.61 7.42 4.11
CA VAL A 119 -11.31 7.08 4.69
C VAL A 119 -11.51 5.97 5.71
N ALA A 120 -10.78 4.87 5.54
CA ALA A 120 -10.82 3.72 6.44
C ALA A 120 -9.95 3.96 7.69
N HIS A 121 -8.77 4.57 7.50
CA HIS A 121 -7.82 4.82 8.58
C HIS A 121 -7.11 6.17 8.43
N ILE A 122 -6.81 6.79 9.57
CA ILE A 122 -6.05 8.03 9.66
C ILE A 122 -4.86 7.77 10.59
N LEU A 123 -3.66 8.02 10.09
CA LEU A 123 -2.43 7.99 10.88
C LEU A 123 -2.02 9.43 11.16
N PRO A 124 -1.88 9.84 12.44
CA PRO A 124 -1.53 11.22 12.77
C PRO A 124 -0.11 11.56 12.31
N TYR A 125 0.16 12.84 12.11
CA TYR A 125 1.52 13.32 11.98
C TYR A 125 2.27 13.17 13.33
N ASP A 126 3.16 12.19 13.41
CA ASP A 126 3.99 11.94 14.59
C ASP A 126 5.45 11.64 14.20
N PRO A 127 6.28 12.67 13.99
CA PRO A 127 7.62 12.49 13.43
C PRO A 127 8.61 11.84 14.41
N GLY A 128 8.35 11.88 15.72
CA GLY A 128 9.27 11.34 16.73
C GLY A 128 9.36 9.80 16.65
N PRO A 129 8.28 9.07 16.98
CA PRO A 129 8.23 7.62 16.91
C PRO A 129 8.53 7.09 15.50
N VAL A 130 8.03 7.75 14.45
CA VAL A 130 8.29 7.32 13.05
C VAL A 130 9.79 7.38 12.73
N ARG A 131 10.48 8.46 13.14
CA ARG A 131 11.92 8.60 12.93
C ARG A 131 12.68 7.55 13.74
N ASP A 132 12.31 7.36 15.00
CA ASP A 132 13.01 6.44 15.90
C ASP A 132 12.85 5.00 15.39
N ALA A 133 11.65 4.61 14.96
CA ALA A 133 11.37 3.32 14.33
C ALA A 133 12.19 3.09 13.06
N THR A 134 12.23 4.10 12.18
CA THR A 134 13.02 4.04 10.93
C THR A 134 14.51 3.90 11.20
N THR A 135 15.01 4.57 12.25
CA THR A 135 16.44 4.59 12.58
C THR A 135 16.87 3.29 13.28
N GLN A 136 16.01 2.74 14.13
CA GLN A 136 16.31 1.56 14.94
C GLN A 136 15.91 0.25 14.25
N GLY A 137 15.13 0.32 13.18
CA GLY A 137 14.59 -0.85 12.50
C GLY A 137 13.55 -1.60 13.33
N MET A 138 12.88 -0.90 14.26
CA MET A 138 11.85 -1.45 15.14
C MET A 138 10.55 -0.66 14.96
N PRO A 139 9.50 -1.24 14.36
CA PRO A 139 8.22 -0.57 14.17
C PRO A 139 7.47 -0.29 15.48
#